data_AF-A0A3B8QF10-F1
#
_entry.id   AF-A0A3B8QF10-F1
#
_cell.length_a   1.000
_cell.length_b   1.000
_cell.length_c   1.000
_cell.angle_alpha   90.00
_cell.angle_beta   90.00
_cell.angle_gamma   90.00
#
_symmetry.space_group_name_H-M   'P 1'
#
loop_
_entity.id
_entity.type
_entity.pdbx_description
1 polymer ?
#
loop_
_entity_poly.entity_id
_entity_poly.type
_entity_poly.pdbx_seq_one_letter_code
_entity_poly.pdbx_strand_id
1 'polypeptide(L)'
;MTVAPIDVVHLGLRGVIASYWIDGPEPAIVDPGPSTSLDGLEDGLAQLGVGLPDISHVLLTHVHLDHAGGTGHLVSRFPHLQVHVHADGAPHMADPERLVASTRRTFGEAHDRLWGDVMPVPAERIQPWEPAGRVPAPKPVPGVRAFATPGHISHHVSYLAEADGIFVAGDTLGVILAPGAPSYPPTPPPSVDVPAWLETLHALESVDPDAFGVSHFGIHDDFTGRLSEMRERLSALRDRVEAALASGDDSDRDVYEGEIREAISAFRPRDEVDGYFNAFSAAVDWDGMRLHLERAARA
;
A
#
# COMPACT_ATOMS: atom_id res chain seq x y z
N MET A 1 -2.61 13.85 18.81
CA MET A 1 -2.70 13.20 17.49
C MET A 1 -1.89 14.06 16.56
N THR A 2 -0.89 13.43 15.98
CA THR A 2 -0.02 13.98 14.97
C THR A 2 0.25 12.79 14.07
N VAL A 3 -0.13 12.90 12.80
CA VAL A 3 0.27 11.94 11.78
C VAL A 3 1.58 12.37 11.15
N ALA A 4 2.56 11.48 11.09
CA ALA A 4 3.84 11.75 10.48
C ALA A 4 4.24 10.59 9.54
N PRO A 5 4.63 10.89 8.28
CA PRO A 5 5.18 9.87 7.39
C PRO A 5 6.60 9.51 7.85
N ILE A 6 6.93 8.22 7.76
CA ILE A 6 8.23 7.65 8.05
C ILE A 6 8.72 6.93 6.80
N ASP A 7 9.85 7.37 6.27
CA ASP A 7 10.53 6.69 5.18
C ASP A 7 11.31 5.51 5.74
N VAL A 8 10.93 4.28 5.37
CA VAL A 8 11.63 3.07 5.83
C VAL A 8 12.93 2.82 5.06
N VAL A 9 13.24 3.65 4.05
CA VAL A 9 14.49 3.61 3.27
C VAL A 9 14.74 2.24 2.65
N HIS A 10 13.69 1.63 2.11
CA HIS A 10 13.74 0.29 1.54
C HIS A 10 14.79 0.19 0.40
N LEU A 11 15.67 -0.80 0.48
CA LEU A 11 16.85 -0.97 -0.40
C LEU A 11 17.83 0.21 -0.41
N GLY A 12 17.83 1.06 0.61
CA GLY A 12 18.64 2.27 0.64
C GLY A 12 18.07 3.42 -0.20
N LEU A 13 16.86 3.27 -0.76
CA LEU A 13 16.18 4.28 -1.55
C LEU A 13 15.27 5.12 -0.64
N ARG A 14 15.35 6.44 -0.76
CA ARG A 14 14.48 7.35 0.01
C ARG A 14 13.15 7.56 -0.70
N GLY A 15 12.08 7.84 0.02
CA GLY A 15 10.78 8.22 -0.54
C GLY A 15 10.21 7.15 -1.49
N VAL A 16 10.28 5.88 -1.09
CA VAL A 16 9.78 4.74 -1.87
C VAL A 16 8.68 3.96 -1.16
N ILE A 17 8.78 3.81 0.17
CA ILE A 17 7.78 3.17 1.03
C ILE A 17 7.66 4.07 2.26
N ALA A 18 6.43 4.43 2.61
CA ALA A 18 6.10 5.24 3.76
C ALA A 18 5.29 4.41 4.76
N SER A 19 5.78 4.34 5.99
CA SER A 19 4.97 4.03 7.17
C SER A 19 4.36 5.32 7.70
N TYR A 20 3.28 5.23 8.48
CA TYR A 20 2.70 6.40 9.13
C TYR A 20 2.62 6.21 10.63
N TRP A 21 3.29 7.10 11.37
CA TRP A 21 3.06 7.24 12.80
C TRP A 21 1.76 7.98 13.05
N ILE A 22 0.93 7.47 13.94
CA ILE A 22 -0.27 8.12 14.44
C ILE A 22 -0.15 8.20 15.96
N ASP A 23 0.18 9.38 16.47
CA ASP A 23 0.19 9.67 17.91
C ASP A 23 -1.23 9.59 18.49
N GLY A 24 -1.39 9.21 19.75
CA GLY A 24 -2.70 9.13 20.41
C GLY A 24 -2.67 8.42 21.76
N PRO A 25 -3.83 8.26 22.42
CA PRO A 25 -3.93 7.46 23.64
C PRO A 25 -3.54 5.99 23.44
N GLU A 26 -3.74 5.49 22.22
CA GLU A 26 -3.35 4.17 21.74
C GLU A 26 -2.50 4.37 20.47
N PRO A 27 -1.19 4.66 20.62
CA PRO A 27 -0.36 5.04 19.49
C PRO A 27 -0.18 3.89 18.50
N ALA A 28 -0.17 4.24 17.21
CA ALA A 28 -0.18 3.27 16.14
C ALA A 28 0.83 3.57 15.04
N ILE A 29 1.31 2.53 14.38
CA ILE A 29 1.97 2.62 13.07
C ILE A 29 1.04 2.06 12.01
N VAL A 30 0.88 2.75 10.88
CA VAL A 30 0.28 2.19 9.67
C VAL A 30 1.41 1.64 8.81
N ASP A 31 1.30 0.37 8.43
CA ASP A 31 2.20 -0.38 7.55
C ASP A 31 3.70 -0.29 7.94
N PRO A 32 4.26 -1.26 8.67
CA PRO A 32 5.66 -1.20 9.13
C PRO A 32 6.72 -1.38 8.02
N GLY A 33 6.30 -1.68 6.80
CA GLY A 33 7.20 -1.99 5.68
C GLY A 33 7.65 -3.46 5.66
N PRO A 34 8.55 -3.83 4.72
CA PRO A 34 9.14 -5.15 4.69
C PRO A 34 10.12 -5.39 5.84
N SER A 35 10.42 -6.66 6.14
CA SER A 35 11.35 -7.00 7.22
C SER A 35 12.77 -6.46 6.99
N THR A 36 13.14 -6.25 5.73
CA THR A 36 14.44 -5.70 5.29
C THR A 36 14.64 -4.22 5.62
N SER A 37 13.57 -3.51 6.00
CA SER A 37 13.61 -2.07 6.26
C SER A 37 13.14 -1.67 7.66
N LEU A 38 13.04 -2.63 8.60
CA LEU A 38 12.63 -2.34 9.98
C LEU A 38 13.59 -1.39 10.71
N ASP A 39 14.88 -1.41 10.36
CA ASP A 39 15.86 -0.47 10.91
C ASP A 39 15.53 0.97 10.47
N GLY A 40 15.06 1.16 9.23
CA GLY A 40 14.61 2.46 8.74
C GLY A 40 13.34 2.95 9.44
N LEU A 41 12.41 2.04 9.77
CA LEU A 41 11.26 2.36 10.61
C LEU A 41 11.70 2.82 12.01
N GLU A 42 12.63 2.09 12.65
CA GLU A 42 13.16 2.43 13.98
C GLU A 42 13.86 3.79 13.98
N ASP A 43 14.72 4.05 13.00
CA ASP A 43 15.41 5.33 12.82
C ASP A 43 14.43 6.49 12.58
N GLY A 44 13.38 6.25 11.80
CA GLY A 44 12.33 7.24 11.52
C GLY A 44 11.51 7.60 12.75
N LEU A 45 11.12 6.61 13.56
CA LEU A 45 10.46 6.83 14.85
C LEU A 45 11.37 7.58 15.83
N ALA A 46 12.66 7.21 15.88
CA ALA A 46 13.63 7.86 16.75
C ALA A 46 13.79 9.36 16.41
N GLN A 47 13.71 9.73 15.12
CA GLN A 47 13.71 11.14 14.69
C GLN A 47 12.48 11.92 15.17
N LEU A 48 11.36 11.24 15.39
CA LEU A 48 10.15 11.79 16.02
C LEU A 48 10.21 11.77 17.55
N GLY A 49 11.30 11.23 18.14
CA GLY A 49 11.44 11.05 19.58
C GLY A 49 10.59 9.91 20.15
N VAL A 50 10.18 8.95 19.30
CA VAL A 50 9.34 7.80 19.66
C VAL A 50 10.17 6.52 19.63
N GLY A 51 10.06 5.68 20.66
CA GLY A 51 10.63 4.34 20.63
C GLY A 51 9.62 3.31 20.08
N LEU A 52 10.11 2.28 19.40
CA LEU A 52 9.29 1.12 19.05
C LEU A 52 8.50 0.51 20.24
N PRO A 53 9.04 0.44 21.48
CA PRO A 53 8.28 -0.05 22.64
C PRO A 53 7.08 0.83 23.04
N ASP A 54 7.00 2.07 22.55
CA ASP A 54 5.91 3.00 22.88
C ASP A 54 4.70 2.83 21.94
N ILE A 55 4.85 2.05 20.87
CA ILE A 55 3.77 1.74 19.93
C ILE A 55 2.85 0.68 20.55
N SER A 56 1.54 0.90 20.46
CA SER A 56 0.56 -0.08 20.95
C SER A 56 -0.07 -0.90 19.83
N HIS A 57 -0.17 -0.31 18.62
CA HIS A 57 -0.90 -0.91 17.49
C HIS A 57 -0.13 -0.85 16.17
N VAL A 58 -0.30 -1.89 15.36
CA VAL A 58 0.03 -1.90 13.93
C VAL A 58 -1.30 -1.93 13.16
N LEU A 59 -1.53 -0.98 12.28
CA LEU A 59 -2.69 -0.93 11.39
C LEU A 59 -2.21 -1.29 9.98
N LEU A 60 -2.71 -2.38 9.41
CA LEU A 60 -2.31 -2.83 8.08
C LEU A 60 -3.34 -2.39 7.05
N THR A 61 -2.90 -1.62 6.06
CA THR A 61 -3.72 -1.30 4.90
C THR A 61 -4.06 -2.57 4.13
N HIS A 62 -3.08 -3.44 3.91
CA HIS A 62 -3.25 -4.76 3.31
C HIS A 62 -2.00 -5.63 3.53
N VAL A 63 -2.02 -6.87 3.02
CA VAL A 63 -1.00 -7.88 3.35
C VAL A 63 0.19 -7.95 2.38
N HIS A 64 0.34 -7.05 1.41
CA HIS A 64 1.55 -7.09 0.57
C HIS A 64 2.80 -6.83 1.42
N LEU A 65 3.91 -7.48 1.03
CA LEU A 65 5.08 -7.64 1.90
C LEU A 65 5.90 -6.36 2.05
N ASP A 66 5.78 -5.44 1.11
CA ASP A 66 6.28 -4.08 1.17
C ASP A 66 5.56 -3.21 2.21
N HIS A 67 4.41 -3.65 2.74
CA HIS A 67 3.65 -2.93 3.77
C HIS A 67 3.59 -3.72 5.08
N ALA A 68 3.23 -5.00 5.01
CA ALA A 68 2.98 -5.86 6.18
C ALA A 68 4.14 -6.79 6.54
N GLY A 69 5.19 -6.90 5.72
CA GLY A 69 6.20 -7.94 5.82
C GLY A 69 6.99 -7.95 7.15
N GLY A 70 7.18 -6.78 7.76
CA GLY A 70 7.88 -6.62 9.04
C GLY A 70 7.02 -6.91 10.28
N THR A 71 5.71 -7.11 10.13
CA THR A 71 4.77 -7.17 11.26
C THR A 71 5.07 -8.29 12.25
N GLY A 72 5.33 -9.51 11.77
CA GLY A 72 5.64 -10.65 12.65
C GLY A 72 6.92 -10.45 13.46
N HIS A 73 7.94 -9.82 12.86
CA HIS A 73 9.17 -9.47 13.55
C HIS A 73 8.92 -8.44 14.66
N LEU A 74 8.12 -7.41 14.39
CA LEU A 74 7.75 -6.42 15.41
C LEU A 74 7.01 -7.05 16.58
N VAL A 75 6.00 -7.90 16.31
CA VAL A 75 5.25 -8.59 17.38
C VAL A 75 6.13 -9.57 18.16
N SER A 76 7.09 -10.23 17.50
CA SER A 76 8.06 -11.09 18.17
C SER A 76 8.97 -10.30 19.14
N ARG A 77 9.40 -9.09 18.76
CA ARG A 77 10.22 -8.19 19.60
C ARG A 77 9.39 -7.50 20.69
N PHE A 78 8.14 -7.14 20.38
CA PHE A 78 7.23 -6.40 21.23
C PHE A 78 5.88 -7.12 21.36
N PRO A 79 5.79 -8.15 22.23
CA PRO A 79 4.60 -8.99 22.31
C PRO A 79 3.33 -8.29 22.79
N HIS A 80 3.38 -7.02 23.18
CA HIS A 80 2.20 -6.25 23.57
C HIS A 80 1.41 -5.71 22.36
N LEU A 81 2.08 -5.55 21.21
CA LEU A 81 1.49 -4.99 19.98
C LEU A 81 0.21 -5.75 19.56
N GLN A 82 -0.80 -4.98 19.16
CA GLN A 82 -2.01 -5.50 18.51
C GLN A 82 -1.99 -5.14 17.02
N VAL A 83 -2.25 -6.11 16.16
CA VAL A 83 -2.23 -5.96 14.70
C VAL A 83 -3.66 -5.92 14.19
N HIS A 84 -4.08 -4.77 13.67
CA HIS A 84 -5.36 -4.61 13.01
C HIS A 84 -5.19 -4.81 11.51
N VAL A 85 -6.01 -5.69 10.93
CA VAL A 85 -5.99 -6.01 9.51
C VAL A 85 -7.39 -6.41 9.09
N HIS A 86 -7.77 -6.19 7.83
CA HIS A 86 -9.04 -6.69 7.32
C HIS A 86 -9.19 -8.19 7.60
N ALA A 87 -10.40 -8.66 7.91
CA ALA A 87 -10.63 -10.06 8.30
C ALA A 87 -10.16 -11.07 7.24
N ASP A 88 -10.37 -10.78 5.95
CA ASP A 88 -9.85 -11.61 4.86
C ASP A 88 -8.31 -11.65 4.77
N GLY A 89 -7.63 -10.63 5.30
CA GLY A 89 -6.16 -10.58 5.39
C GLY A 89 -5.61 -11.27 6.64
N ALA A 90 -6.41 -11.40 7.71
CA ALA A 90 -5.97 -11.96 8.99
C ALA A 90 -5.36 -13.39 8.89
N PRO A 91 -5.94 -14.34 8.11
CA PRO A 91 -5.33 -15.66 7.95
C PRO A 91 -3.92 -15.61 7.35
N HIS A 92 -3.64 -14.65 6.46
CA HIS A 92 -2.31 -14.50 5.86
C HIS A 92 -1.27 -13.95 6.83
N MET A 93 -1.69 -13.17 7.84
CA MET A 93 -0.80 -12.71 8.90
C MET A 93 -0.52 -13.82 9.92
N ALA A 94 -1.51 -14.65 10.22
CA ALA A 94 -1.34 -15.81 11.10
C ALA A 94 -0.47 -16.90 10.47
N ASP A 95 -0.62 -17.12 9.17
CA ASP A 95 0.14 -18.09 8.37
C ASP A 95 0.54 -17.47 7.01
N PRO A 96 1.78 -16.95 6.90
CA PRO A 96 2.24 -16.26 5.70
C PRO A 96 2.70 -17.21 4.57
N GLU A 97 2.65 -18.54 4.74
CA GLU A 97 3.24 -19.48 3.77
C GLU A 97 2.70 -19.28 2.35
N ARG A 98 1.38 -19.08 2.21
CA ARG A 98 0.74 -18.86 0.90
C ARG A 98 1.14 -17.52 0.28
N LEU A 99 1.29 -16.49 1.10
CA LEU A 99 1.69 -15.14 0.68
C LEU A 99 3.15 -15.15 0.20
N VAL A 100 4.04 -15.77 0.98
CA VAL A 100 5.46 -15.97 0.63
C VAL A 100 5.60 -16.81 -0.64
N ALA A 101 4.86 -17.92 -0.76
CA ALA A 101 4.88 -18.73 -1.96
C ALA A 101 4.40 -17.97 -3.20
N SER A 102 3.42 -17.07 -3.05
CA SER A 102 2.94 -16.22 -4.15
C SER A 102 3.98 -15.21 -4.58
N THR A 103 4.54 -14.46 -3.64
CA THR A 103 5.56 -13.45 -3.93
C THR A 103 6.85 -14.08 -4.48
N ARG A 104 7.26 -15.28 -4.04
CA ARG A 104 8.39 -16.01 -4.65
C ARG A 104 8.14 -16.40 -6.11
N ARG A 105 6.88 -16.70 -6.50
CA ARG A 105 6.56 -16.95 -7.91
C ARG A 105 6.67 -15.67 -8.75
N THR A 106 6.30 -14.52 -8.18
CA THR A 106 6.34 -13.22 -8.88
C THR A 106 7.76 -12.66 -8.96
N PHE A 107 8.50 -12.68 -7.85
CA PHE A 107 9.80 -12.00 -7.70
C PHE A 107 11.01 -12.93 -7.78
N GLY A 108 10.82 -14.25 -7.80
CA GLY A 108 11.89 -15.22 -7.95
C GLY A 108 13.01 -15.06 -6.91
N GLU A 109 14.26 -15.02 -7.38
CA GLU A 109 15.45 -14.84 -6.54
C GLU A 109 15.51 -13.46 -5.85
N ALA A 110 14.77 -12.46 -6.34
CA ALA A 110 14.75 -11.14 -5.73
C ALA A 110 13.93 -11.10 -4.43
N HIS A 111 13.04 -12.07 -4.18
CA HIS A 111 12.13 -12.08 -3.04
C HIS A 111 12.84 -11.81 -1.70
N ASP A 112 13.92 -12.55 -1.40
CA ASP A 112 14.59 -12.44 -0.10
C ASP A 112 15.31 -11.10 0.07
N ARG A 113 15.85 -10.54 -1.02
CA ARG A 113 16.45 -9.20 -1.02
C ARG A 113 15.41 -8.11 -0.80
N LEU A 114 14.23 -8.27 -1.39
CA LEU A 114 13.15 -7.29 -1.30
C LEU A 114 12.48 -7.38 0.08
N TRP A 115 11.95 -8.54 0.45
CA TRP A 115 11.02 -8.63 1.57
C TRP A 115 11.63 -9.20 2.84
N GLY A 116 12.73 -9.96 2.70
CA GLY A 116 13.36 -10.71 3.78
C GLY A 116 12.47 -11.86 4.28
N ASP A 117 12.77 -12.34 5.49
CA ASP A 117 11.99 -13.41 6.11
C ASP A 117 10.66 -12.88 6.66
N VAL A 118 9.58 -13.63 6.50
CA VAL A 118 8.23 -13.24 6.93
C VAL A 118 7.79 -14.14 8.08
N MET A 119 7.74 -13.58 9.28
CA MET A 119 7.30 -14.29 10.47
C MET A 119 5.77 -14.25 10.61
N PRO A 120 5.14 -15.34 11.10
CA PRO A 120 3.72 -15.31 11.46
C PRO A 120 3.47 -14.38 12.65
N VAL A 121 2.28 -13.78 12.69
CA VAL A 121 1.76 -13.06 13.86
C VAL A 121 0.92 -14.03 14.70
N PRO A 122 1.16 -14.16 16.03
CA PRO A 122 0.30 -14.97 16.89
C PRO A 122 -1.16 -14.54 16.79
N ALA A 123 -2.08 -15.51 16.64
CA ALA A 123 -3.49 -15.23 16.39
C ALA A 123 -4.15 -14.34 17.45
N GLU A 124 -3.72 -14.45 18.71
CA GLU A 124 -4.18 -13.62 19.84
C GLU A 124 -3.74 -12.15 19.77
N ARG A 125 -2.82 -11.82 18.86
CA ARG A 125 -2.37 -10.44 18.58
C ARG A 125 -3.02 -9.86 17.33
N ILE A 126 -3.74 -10.66 16.56
CA ILE A 126 -4.46 -10.20 15.38
C ILE A 126 -5.85 -9.76 15.82
N GLN A 127 -6.23 -8.55 15.43
CA GLN A 127 -7.55 -7.96 15.57
C GLN A 127 -8.17 -7.87 14.17
N PRO A 128 -8.96 -8.87 13.75
CA PRO A 128 -9.65 -8.84 12.46
C PRO A 128 -10.63 -7.66 12.43
N TRP A 129 -10.46 -6.79 11.44
CA TRP A 129 -11.34 -5.68 11.19
C TRP A 129 -12.35 -6.05 10.10
N GLU A 130 -13.64 -5.89 10.39
CA GLU A 130 -14.71 -6.10 9.42
C GLU A 130 -15.56 -4.83 9.30
N PRO A 131 -15.79 -4.32 8.08
CA PRO A 131 -16.69 -3.20 7.85
C PRO A 131 -18.17 -3.60 7.98
N ALA A 132 -18.49 -4.89 7.79
CA ALA A 132 -19.86 -5.35 7.60
C ALA A 132 -20.71 -5.26 8.88
N GLY A 133 -21.93 -4.70 8.75
CA GLY A 133 -22.97 -4.77 9.77
C GLY A 133 -22.90 -3.74 10.91
N ARG A 134 -21.94 -2.80 10.90
CA ARG A 134 -21.84 -1.72 11.89
C ARG A 134 -21.69 -0.36 11.21
N VAL A 135 -22.58 0.58 11.54
CA VAL A 135 -22.53 1.96 11.03
C VAL A 135 -22.53 2.92 12.24
N PRO A 136 -21.45 3.68 12.47
CA PRO A 136 -20.18 3.65 11.74
C PRO A 136 -19.43 2.31 11.93
N ALA A 137 -18.56 1.98 10.98
CA ALA A 137 -17.65 0.85 11.11
C ALA A 137 -16.81 1.00 12.39
N PRO A 138 -16.40 -0.12 13.04
CA PRO A 138 -15.59 -0.06 14.24
C PRO A 138 -14.26 0.66 13.95
N LYS A 139 -13.84 1.52 14.87
CA LYS A 139 -12.51 2.14 14.83
C LYS A 139 -11.47 1.12 15.34
N PRO A 140 -10.34 0.92 14.66
CA PRO A 140 -9.28 0.04 15.16
C PRO A 140 -8.65 0.59 16.46
N VAL A 141 -8.48 1.91 16.55
CA VAL A 141 -8.02 2.62 17.75
C VAL A 141 -8.82 3.92 17.91
N PRO A 142 -8.93 4.52 19.12
CA PRO A 142 -9.57 5.81 19.32
C PRO A 142 -9.04 6.87 18.35
N GLY A 143 -9.94 7.66 17.74
CA GLY A 143 -9.57 8.75 16.83
C GLY A 143 -9.18 8.35 15.40
N VAL A 144 -9.13 7.04 15.09
CA VAL A 144 -8.83 6.54 13.74
C VAL A 144 -10.04 5.84 13.15
N ARG A 145 -10.60 6.37 12.07
CA ARG A 145 -11.64 5.69 11.29
C ARG A 145 -11.02 4.82 10.22
N ALA A 146 -11.56 3.62 10.01
CA ALA A 146 -11.14 2.72 8.94
C ALA A 146 -12.21 2.65 7.85
N PHE A 147 -11.77 2.48 6.60
CA PHE A 147 -12.60 2.39 5.41
C PHE A 147 -12.16 1.17 4.61
N ALA A 148 -13.11 0.32 4.22
CA ALA A 148 -12.81 -0.71 3.23
C ALA A 148 -12.64 -0.02 1.88
N THR A 149 -11.49 -0.24 1.25
CA THR A 149 -11.12 0.40 -0.01
C THR A 149 -10.65 -0.64 -1.03
N PRO A 150 -11.51 -1.65 -1.32
CA PRO A 150 -11.16 -2.73 -2.25
C PRO A 150 -10.87 -2.20 -3.65
N GLY A 151 -9.99 -2.90 -4.36
CA GLY A 151 -9.64 -2.56 -5.74
C GLY A 151 -8.25 -3.06 -6.09
N HIS A 152 -7.23 -2.49 -5.44
CA HIS A 152 -5.86 -2.99 -5.49
C HIS A 152 -5.78 -4.46 -5.04
N ILE A 153 -6.43 -4.73 -3.91
CA ILE A 153 -6.72 -6.06 -3.37
C ILE A 153 -8.06 -6.00 -2.63
N SER A 154 -8.78 -7.12 -2.56
CA SER A 154 -10.15 -7.15 -2.02
C SER A 154 -10.26 -6.76 -0.55
N HIS A 155 -9.19 -6.91 0.22
CA HIS A 155 -9.15 -6.67 1.66
C HIS A 155 -8.36 -5.41 2.04
N HIS A 156 -8.20 -4.49 1.10
CA HIS A 156 -7.51 -3.22 1.34
C HIS A 156 -8.32 -2.30 2.26
N VAL A 157 -7.62 -1.61 3.16
CA VAL A 157 -8.17 -0.68 4.16
C VAL A 157 -7.40 0.64 4.10
N SER A 158 -8.13 1.74 4.19
CA SER A 158 -7.57 3.08 4.38
C SER A 158 -8.02 3.66 5.72
N TYR A 159 -7.25 4.61 6.27
CA TYR A 159 -7.47 5.15 7.61
C TYR A 159 -7.58 6.68 7.59
N LEU A 160 -8.52 7.24 8.35
CA LEU A 160 -8.60 8.67 8.62
C LEU A 160 -8.24 8.92 10.08
N ALA A 161 -7.13 9.62 10.31
CA ALA A 161 -6.82 10.19 11.61
C ALA A 161 -7.65 11.46 11.81
N GLU A 162 -8.72 11.37 12.59
CA GLU A 162 -9.79 12.39 12.62
C GLU A 162 -9.34 13.74 13.17
N ALA A 163 -8.39 13.74 14.11
CA ALA A 163 -7.95 14.97 14.78
C ALA A 163 -7.08 15.85 13.87
N ASP A 164 -6.31 15.24 12.97
CA ASP A 164 -5.42 15.95 12.04
C ASP A 164 -6.01 16.09 10.64
N GLY A 165 -7.16 15.44 10.38
CA GLY A 165 -7.78 15.41 9.06
C GLY A 165 -6.97 14.68 8.00
N ILE A 166 -6.04 13.80 8.39
CA ILE A 166 -5.12 13.12 7.47
C ILE A 166 -5.67 11.73 7.10
N PHE A 167 -5.88 11.51 5.80
CA PHE A 167 -6.31 10.24 5.25
C PHE A 167 -5.12 9.42 4.76
N VAL A 168 -4.74 8.38 5.50
CA VAL A 168 -3.74 7.39 5.08
C VAL A 168 -4.41 6.41 4.11
N ALA A 169 -4.18 6.64 2.82
CA ALA A 169 -4.89 6.00 1.73
C ALA A 169 -4.41 4.58 1.42
N GLY A 170 -3.23 4.18 1.90
CA GLY A 170 -2.57 2.97 1.42
C GLY A 170 -2.21 3.11 -0.05
N ASP A 171 -2.49 2.06 -0.83
CA ASP A 171 -2.29 2.04 -2.29
C ASP A 171 -3.52 2.52 -3.08
N THR A 172 -4.65 2.79 -2.41
CA THR A 172 -5.91 3.17 -3.06
C THR A 172 -5.82 4.43 -3.92
N LEU A 173 -4.97 5.40 -3.56
CA LEU A 173 -4.72 6.63 -4.35
C LEU A 173 -3.44 6.59 -5.19
N GLY A 174 -2.82 5.41 -5.24
CA GLY A 174 -1.71 5.09 -6.11
C GLY A 174 -0.35 5.40 -5.54
N VAL A 175 0.66 5.05 -6.34
CA VAL A 175 2.05 5.38 -6.13
C VAL A 175 2.28 6.79 -6.66
N ILE A 176 3.01 7.61 -5.91
CA ILE A 176 3.39 8.92 -6.40
C ILE A 176 4.84 9.11 -5.90
N LEU A 177 5.82 9.40 -6.74
CA LEU A 177 7.24 9.24 -6.34
C LEU A 177 7.97 10.55 -6.08
N ALA A 178 7.30 11.67 -6.29
CA ALA A 178 7.80 13.02 -6.04
C ALA A 178 6.65 14.03 -5.93
N PRO A 179 6.82 15.14 -5.21
CA PRO A 179 5.83 16.22 -5.16
C PRO A 179 5.47 16.71 -6.57
N GLY A 180 4.17 16.84 -6.85
CA GLY A 180 3.67 17.23 -8.16
C GLY A 180 3.78 16.17 -9.25
N ALA A 181 4.36 15.00 -8.96
CA ALA A 181 4.35 13.88 -9.88
C ALA A 181 2.93 13.30 -10.04
N PRO A 182 2.66 12.70 -11.20
CA PRO A 182 1.40 12.00 -11.41
C PRO A 182 1.23 10.80 -10.48
N SER A 183 -0.02 10.47 -10.18
CA SER A 183 -0.32 9.18 -9.55
C SER A 183 -0.08 8.05 -10.54
N TYR A 184 0.21 6.89 -10.02
CA TYR A 184 0.44 5.68 -10.78
C TYR A 184 -0.35 4.55 -10.13
N PRO A 185 -1.30 3.90 -10.82
CA PRO A 185 -2.12 2.86 -10.22
C PRO A 185 -1.32 1.56 -10.05
N PRO A 186 -1.03 1.11 -8.80
CA PRO A 186 -0.38 -0.17 -8.60
C PRO A 186 -1.42 -1.27 -8.84
N THR A 187 -1.27 -2.03 -9.91
CA THR A 187 -2.16 -3.14 -10.26
C THR A 187 -1.41 -4.46 -10.30
N PRO A 188 -0.74 -4.90 -9.21
CA PRO A 188 0.00 -6.15 -9.21
C PRO A 188 -0.93 -7.37 -9.32
N PRO A 189 -0.53 -8.42 -10.05
CA PRO A 189 -1.30 -9.65 -10.09
C PRO A 189 -1.26 -10.39 -8.74
N PRO A 190 -2.25 -11.24 -8.43
CA PRO A 190 -3.42 -11.56 -9.24
C PRO A 190 -4.71 -10.88 -8.75
N SER A 191 -4.62 -9.92 -7.82
CA SER A 191 -5.77 -9.60 -6.96
C SER A 191 -6.59 -8.40 -7.40
N VAL A 192 -6.15 -7.67 -8.42
CA VAL A 192 -6.77 -6.42 -8.87
C VAL A 192 -8.22 -6.62 -9.33
N ASP A 193 -9.08 -5.68 -8.91
CA ASP A 193 -10.48 -5.54 -9.29
C ASP A 193 -10.77 -4.06 -9.64
N VAL A 194 -10.77 -3.74 -10.94
CA VAL A 194 -10.94 -2.36 -11.42
C VAL A 194 -12.36 -1.81 -11.13
N PRO A 195 -13.46 -2.53 -11.38
CA PRO A 195 -14.78 -2.08 -10.98
C PRO A 195 -14.88 -1.75 -9.48
N ALA A 196 -14.37 -2.63 -8.61
CA ALA A 196 -14.37 -2.36 -7.17
C ALA A 196 -13.54 -1.12 -6.81
N TRP A 197 -12.39 -0.93 -7.45
CA TRP A 197 -11.56 0.25 -7.22
C TRP A 197 -12.26 1.55 -7.64
N LEU A 198 -12.94 1.56 -8.78
CA LEU A 198 -13.69 2.74 -9.25
C LEU A 198 -14.83 3.11 -8.28
N GLU A 199 -15.54 2.12 -7.74
CA GLU A 199 -16.56 2.33 -6.70
C GLU A 199 -15.93 2.84 -5.40
N THR A 200 -14.77 2.30 -5.01
CA THR A 200 -13.99 2.82 -3.88
C THR A 200 -13.66 4.30 -4.07
N LEU A 201 -13.13 4.69 -5.23
CA LEU A 201 -12.79 6.10 -5.51
C LEU A 201 -14.02 7.01 -5.46
N HIS A 202 -15.17 6.55 -5.95
CA HIS A 202 -16.43 7.28 -5.84
C HIS A 202 -16.92 7.42 -4.40
N ALA A 203 -16.87 6.35 -3.59
CA ALA A 203 -17.28 6.40 -2.18
C ALA A 203 -16.41 7.36 -1.35
N LEU A 204 -15.11 7.44 -1.68
CA LEU A 204 -14.16 8.32 -1.00
C LEU A 204 -14.40 9.81 -1.24
N GLU A 205 -15.16 10.21 -2.26
CA GLU A 205 -15.51 11.62 -2.52
C GLU A 205 -16.21 12.29 -1.32
N SER A 206 -16.84 11.49 -0.45
CA SER A 206 -17.55 11.98 0.75
C SER A 206 -16.69 12.13 2.00
N VAL A 207 -15.40 11.75 1.95
CA VAL A 207 -14.52 11.75 3.14
C VAL A 207 -13.99 13.15 3.47
N ASP A 208 -13.71 13.96 2.43
CA ASP A 208 -13.25 15.36 2.53
C ASP A 208 -12.14 15.60 3.59
N PRO A 209 -10.98 14.91 3.51
CA PRO A 209 -9.88 15.11 4.45
C PRO A 209 -9.09 16.40 4.14
N ASP A 210 -8.40 16.94 5.15
CA ASP A 210 -7.54 18.11 4.99
C ASP A 210 -6.29 17.80 4.13
N ALA A 211 -5.75 16.58 4.27
CA ALA A 211 -4.62 16.07 3.51
C ALA A 211 -4.66 14.52 3.45
N PHE A 212 -3.81 13.91 2.62
CA PHE A 212 -3.73 12.45 2.52
C PHE A 212 -2.30 11.95 2.39
N GLY A 213 -2.03 10.73 2.86
CA GLY A 213 -0.78 10.02 2.66
C GLY A 213 -0.98 8.74 1.85
N VAL A 214 0.01 8.33 1.06
CA VAL A 214 0.01 7.04 0.33
C VAL A 214 1.13 6.12 0.82
N SER A 215 1.06 4.82 0.55
CA SER A 215 2.11 3.90 1.04
C SER A 215 3.41 4.01 0.26
N HIS A 216 3.40 4.54 -0.97
CA HIS A 216 4.62 4.82 -1.73
C HIS A 216 4.91 6.31 -1.78
N PHE A 217 5.34 6.84 -0.61
CA PHE A 217 5.74 8.21 -0.20
C PHE A 217 4.65 9.09 0.47
N GLY A 218 5.08 10.20 1.10
CA GLY A 218 4.40 10.88 2.21
C GLY A 218 3.06 11.60 1.97
N ILE A 219 2.91 12.77 2.60
CA ILE A 219 1.64 13.50 2.70
C ILE A 219 1.50 14.53 1.57
N HIS A 220 0.29 14.64 1.03
CA HIS A 220 -0.13 15.50 -0.07
C HIS A 220 -1.41 16.23 0.26
N ASP A 221 -1.60 17.35 -0.44
CA ASP A 221 -2.85 18.09 -0.49
C ASP A 221 -3.65 17.72 -1.74
N ASP A 222 -4.82 18.32 -1.91
CA ASP A 222 -5.71 18.13 -3.08
C ASP A 222 -6.22 16.69 -3.25
N PHE A 223 -6.87 16.18 -2.21
CA PHE A 223 -7.48 14.85 -2.19
C PHE A 223 -8.48 14.64 -3.34
N THR A 224 -9.34 15.63 -3.62
CA THR A 224 -10.33 15.57 -4.72
C THR A 224 -9.66 15.50 -6.08
N GLY A 225 -8.64 16.33 -6.34
CA GLY A 225 -7.86 16.26 -7.57
C GLY A 225 -7.19 14.90 -7.73
N ARG A 226 -6.64 14.34 -6.65
CA ARG A 226 -6.01 13.02 -6.68
C ARG A 226 -7.00 11.89 -6.95
N LEU A 227 -8.21 11.92 -6.39
CA LEU A 227 -9.26 10.96 -6.70
C LEU A 227 -9.60 10.97 -8.20
N SER A 228 -9.75 12.16 -8.80
CA SER A 228 -10.01 12.31 -10.24
C SER A 228 -8.86 11.75 -11.07
N GLU A 229 -7.62 12.12 -10.73
CA GLU A 229 -6.44 11.65 -11.48
C GLU A 229 -6.29 10.13 -11.39
N MET A 230 -6.46 9.54 -10.20
CA MET A 230 -6.36 8.09 -10.01
C MET A 230 -7.41 7.35 -10.85
N ARG A 231 -8.64 7.87 -10.91
CA ARG A 231 -9.72 7.32 -11.75
C ARG A 231 -9.36 7.37 -13.24
N GLU A 232 -8.86 8.51 -13.70
CA GLU A 232 -8.44 8.71 -15.09
C GLU A 232 -7.30 7.76 -15.46
N ARG A 233 -6.28 7.65 -14.61
CA ARG A 233 -5.11 6.80 -14.88
C ARG A 233 -5.41 5.31 -14.81
N LEU A 234 -6.24 4.88 -13.85
CA LEU A 234 -6.68 3.50 -13.78
C LEU A 234 -7.48 3.11 -15.04
N SER A 235 -8.36 4.00 -15.51
CA SER A 235 -9.13 3.80 -16.74
C SER A 235 -8.22 3.79 -17.97
N ALA A 236 -7.26 4.71 -18.05
CA ALA A 236 -6.30 4.77 -19.15
C ALA A 236 -5.41 3.52 -19.23
N LEU A 237 -4.96 2.98 -18.08
CA LEU A 237 -4.23 1.73 -18.04
C LEU A 237 -5.11 0.57 -18.52
N ARG A 238 -6.36 0.47 -18.03
CA ARG A 238 -7.31 -0.55 -18.49
C ARG A 238 -7.50 -0.51 -20.01
N ASP A 239 -7.82 0.66 -20.55
CA ASP A 239 -8.12 0.84 -21.98
C ASP A 239 -6.88 0.54 -22.85
N ARG A 240 -5.68 0.90 -22.37
CA ARG A 240 -4.40 0.55 -23.01
C ARG A 240 -4.21 -0.96 -23.09
N VAL A 241 -4.35 -1.67 -21.97
CA VAL A 241 -4.15 -3.13 -21.94
C VAL A 241 -5.21 -3.84 -22.76
N GLU A 242 -6.46 -3.35 -22.77
CA GLU A 242 -7.53 -3.89 -23.63
C GLU A 242 -7.17 -3.76 -25.12
N ALA A 243 -6.64 -2.61 -25.55
CA ALA A 243 -6.19 -2.40 -26.92
C ALA A 243 -4.99 -3.30 -27.31
N ALA A 244 -4.03 -3.49 -26.38
CA ALA A 244 -2.90 -4.40 -26.58
C ALA A 244 -3.37 -5.85 -26.73
N LEU A 245 -4.28 -6.31 -25.87
CA LEU A 245 -4.89 -7.64 -25.96
C LEU A 245 -5.66 -7.85 -27.28
N ALA A 246 -6.41 -6.84 -27.74
CA ALA A 246 -7.17 -6.92 -28.98
C ALA A 246 -6.27 -6.99 -30.23
N SER A 247 -5.08 -6.39 -30.16
CA SER A 247 -4.10 -6.40 -31.26
C SER A 247 -3.07 -7.52 -31.17
N GLY A 248 -2.95 -8.20 -30.03
CA GLY A 248 -1.92 -9.20 -29.76
C GLY A 248 -0.53 -8.58 -29.59
N ASP A 249 -0.44 -7.33 -29.15
CA ASP A 249 0.81 -6.61 -28.93
C ASP A 249 1.32 -6.75 -27.50
N ASP A 250 2.03 -7.85 -27.25
CA ASP A 250 2.68 -8.08 -25.96
C ASP A 250 3.85 -7.11 -25.68
N SER A 251 4.34 -6.39 -26.70
CA SER A 251 5.45 -5.45 -26.53
C SER A 251 5.04 -4.16 -25.82
N ASP A 252 3.74 -3.83 -25.81
CA ASP A 252 3.20 -2.65 -25.11
C ASP A 252 3.54 -2.63 -23.62
N ARG A 253 3.68 -3.81 -23.00
CA ARG A 253 4.12 -3.98 -21.61
C ARG A 253 5.44 -3.25 -21.32
N ASP A 254 6.43 -3.42 -22.18
CA ASP A 254 7.76 -2.83 -21.99
C ASP A 254 7.77 -1.34 -22.41
N VAL A 255 6.94 -0.97 -23.39
CA VAL A 255 6.70 0.44 -23.77
C VAL A 255 6.09 1.19 -22.59
N TYR A 256 5.10 0.59 -21.91
CA TYR A 256 4.46 1.16 -20.73
C TYR A 256 5.47 1.41 -19.62
N GLU A 257 6.32 0.43 -19.30
CA GLU A 257 7.37 0.63 -18.29
C GLU A 257 8.33 1.77 -18.66
N GLY A 258 8.75 1.84 -19.92
CA GLY A 258 9.60 2.92 -20.41
C GLY A 258 8.95 4.30 -20.24
N GLU A 259 7.69 4.46 -20.66
CA GLU A 259 6.96 5.72 -20.57
C GLU A 259 6.76 6.18 -19.12
N ILE A 260 6.47 5.26 -18.21
CA ILE A 260 6.31 5.58 -16.78
C ILE A 260 7.64 6.06 -16.18
N ARG A 261 8.75 5.38 -16.47
CA ARG A 261 10.09 5.81 -16.03
C ARG A 261 10.43 7.20 -16.56
N GLU A 262 10.16 7.48 -17.83
CA GLU A 262 10.40 8.82 -18.40
C GLU A 262 9.50 9.89 -17.77
N ALA A 263 8.22 9.59 -17.55
CA ALA A 263 7.28 10.53 -16.95
C ALA A 263 7.68 10.94 -15.52
N ILE A 264 8.09 9.97 -14.68
CA ILE A 264 8.53 10.24 -13.31
C ILE A 264 9.91 10.92 -13.30
N SER A 265 10.78 10.64 -14.27
CA SER A 265 12.11 11.27 -14.38
C SER A 265 12.05 12.79 -14.60
N ALA A 266 10.89 13.34 -14.96
CA ALA A 266 10.66 14.79 -14.98
C ALA A 266 10.58 15.42 -13.57
N PHE A 267 10.33 14.61 -12.54
CA PHE A 267 10.11 15.06 -11.15
C PHE A 267 11.17 14.55 -10.17
N ARG A 268 11.93 13.52 -10.58
CA ARG A 268 12.88 12.81 -9.72
C ARG A 268 14.12 12.38 -10.51
N PRO A 269 15.34 12.38 -9.91
CA PRO A 269 16.54 11.93 -10.60
C PRO A 269 16.39 10.54 -11.20
N ARG A 270 16.85 10.37 -12.46
CA ARG A 270 16.67 9.14 -13.23
C ARG A 270 17.20 7.89 -12.53
N ASP A 271 18.35 8.00 -11.86
CA ASP A 271 18.95 6.90 -11.12
C ASP A 271 18.09 6.42 -9.94
N GLU A 272 17.40 7.35 -9.25
CA GLU A 272 16.45 6.99 -8.20
C GLU A 272 15.16 6.36 -8.76
N VAL A 273 14.64 6.92 -9.87
CA VAL A 273 13.49 6.35 -10.60
C VAL A 273 13.81 4.93 -11.05
N ASP A 274 14.99 4.74 -11.64
CA ASP A 274 15.42 3.42 -12.07
C ASP A 274 15.60 2.46 -10.90
N GLY A 275 16.14 2.93 -9.77
CA GLY A 275 16.21 2.18 -8.52
C GLY A 275 14.86 1.67 -8.05
N TYR A 276 13.83 2.54 -8.04
CA TYR A 276 12.46 2.17 -7.67
C TYR A 276 11.87 1.13 -8.63
N PHE A 277 11.85 1.41 -9.94
CA PHE A 277 11.19 0.52 -10.91
C PHE A 277 11.95 -0.79 -11.16
N ASN A 278 13.22 -0.89 -10.75
CA ASN A 278 13.92 -2.18 -10.71
C ASN A 278 13.42 -3.09 -9.57
N ALA A 279 12.85 -2.53 -8.52
CA ALA A 279 12.21 -3.28 -7.43
C ALA A 279 10.69 -3.45 -7.67
N PHE A 280 10.03 -2.40 -8.14
CA PHE A 280 8.60 -2.30 -8.40
C PHE A 280 8.35 -2.01 -9.88
N SER A 281 8.58 -2.99 -10.76
CA SER A 281 8.45 -2.79 -12.21
C SER A 281 7.03 -2.40 -12.59
N ALA A 282 6.90 -1.30 -13.34
CA ALA A 282 5.60 -0.86 -13.86
C ALA A 282 4.96 -1.89 -14.79
N ALA A 283 5.77 -2.71 -15.46
CA ALA A 283 5.27 -3.79 -16.29
C ALA A 283 4.54 -4.88 -15.50
N VAL A 284 4.81 -5.03 -14.19
CA VAL A 284 4.04 -5.91 -13.30
C VAL A 284 2.59 -5.41 -13.16
N ASP A 285 2.37 -4.11 -13.14
CA ASP A 285 1.03 -3.54 -13.06
C ASP A 285 0.27 -3.72 -14.37
N TRP A 286 0.95 -3.57 -15.52
CA TRP A 286 0.40 -3.94 -16.82
C TRP A 286 -0.04 -5.42 -16.84
N ASP A 287 0.82 -6.32 -16.33
CA ASP A 287 0.51 -7.75 -16.25
C ASP A 287 -0.70 -8.05 -15.34
N GLY A 288 -0.84 -7.35 -14.22
CA GLY A 288 -1.99 -7.54 -13.34
C GLY A 288 -3.28 -6.94 -13.90
N MET A 289 -3.22 -5.83 -14.63
CA MET A 289 -4.35 -5.31 -15.41
C MET A 289 -4.76 -6.30 -16.50
N ARG A 290 -3.81 -6.88 -17.23
CA ARG A 290 -4.07 -7.94 -18.23
C ARG A 290 -4.80 -9.12 -17.60
N LEU A 291 -4.29 -9.61 -16.47
CA LEU A 291 -4.90 -10.73 -15.76
C LEU A 291 -6.29 -10.38 -15.19
N HIS A 292 -6.54 -9.13 -14.80
CA HIS A 292 -7.88 -8.66 -14.45
C HIS A 292 -8.85 -8.77 -15.64
N LEU A 293 -8.48 -8.22 -16.80
CA LEU A 293 -9.30 -8.26 -18.02
C LEU A 293 -9.57 -9.68 -18.51
N GLU A 294 -8.55 -10.54 -18.51
CA GLU A 294 -8.70 -11.96 -18.90
C GLU A 294 -9.64 -12.73 -17.97
N ARG A 295 -9.67 -12.40 -16.67
CA ARG A 295 -10.62 -12.99 -15.71
C ARG A 295 -12.02 -12.49 -15.95
N ALA A 296 -12.19 -11.18 -16.17
CA ALA A 296 -13.49 -10.57 -16.45
C ALA A 296 -14.13 -11.14 -17.74
N ALA A 297 -13.33 -11.44 -18.77
CA ALA A 297 -13.81 -12.04 -20.01
C ALA A 297 -14.29 -13.51 -19.86
N ARG A 298 -13.97 -14.18 -18.75
CA ARG A 298 -14.34 -15.58 -18.47
C ARG A 298 -15.51 -15.73 -17.51
N ALA A 299 -15.91 -14.65 -16.83
CA ALA A 299 -17.00 -14.62 -15.84
C ALA A 299 -18.36 -14.41 -16.53
#